data_AF-A9KQY6-F1
#
_entry.id   AF-A9KQY6-F1
#
_cell.length_a   1.000
_cell.length_b   1.000
_cell.length_c   1.000
_cell.angle_alpha   90.00
_cell.angle_beta   90.00
_cell.angle_gamma   90.00
#
_symmetry.space_group_name_H-M   'P 1'
#
loop_
_entity.id
_entity.type
_entity.pdbx_description
1 polymer ?
#
loop_
_entity_poly.entity_id
_entity_poly.type
_entity_poly.pdbx_seq_one_letter_code
_entity_poly.pdbx_strand_id
1 'polypeptide(L)'
;MDNGERDNRELQDMKDYLEIVLSELDEVKKKLNDQPVRNPYTESMEQKKNKKRRRTSFKKLAILEGAILLIIGISFAVHLTLDARSNVPTSGGSIFQEGNSGGELSPAVKTVKQVKELAKLITPELQNEIAPFKVTTERLFGLEYLVFTDGTVKICYRNEFLEEEIEDRLRILIDNGTKMMELNWNYDLTSGLEGLCPKYGSFLSEGMKQFAFLNYAGKDSSIPKEVRIMDVDTLWEYPVFSMEQAIKDLFVLNYEELHSVTNQDGDMRMTMKLGSASYTYAITKEAYIDAVYYDEFLLKFDKNFDLKIGEEGFVFETVVSLSEKEYLGELSAKLILKDGVISLGKTTYSAYVTADQEDSEKGGLIIPSTDILEDRIALWGHENKRYLVPLSNNIPRLSYQPENFIPSNGKLEYMEQGVKKSIHGIDVSKYQGDIDWKKVKESGVEFAILRLGFRGFNEGTLEIDPYFVKNVEGATKAGVSVGVYFFSQAVTLEEANEEAEFILELIKDYKISYPVIFDTEYVTTYDARANKLARQLRTDITKTFCEKIQTAGYHPMIYANTKWMVMGIDLEQLSEYDLWFAYYGNNLTFPYDFQMYQYSDSGTIPGIKGNVDLNISFIDYANPALSD
;
A
#
# COMPACT_ATOMS: atom_id res chain seq x y z
N MET A 1 23.96 -59.87 0.85
CA MET A 1 25.30 -59.36 1.17
C MET A 1 25.51 -58.15 0.27
N ASP A 2 25.16 -56.93 0.72
CA ASP A 2 25.70 -55.69 0.14
C ASP A 2 25.37 -54.41 0.97
N ASN A 3 24.46 -54.47 1.96
CA ASN A 3 24.18 -53.30 2.83
C ASN A 3 25.06 -53.23 4.10
N GLY A 4 25.95 -54.21 4.33
CA GLY A 4 26.84 -54.22 5.51
C GLY A 4 28.22 -53.60 5.28
N GLU A 5 28.63 -53.40 4.02
CA GLU A 5 29.97 -52.87 3.68
C GLU A 5 29.98 -51.35 3.45
N ARG A 6 28.83 -50.72 3.16
CA ARG A 6 28.72 -49.26 2.99
C ARG A 6 28.64 -48.50 4.32
N ASP A 7 27.83 -48.97 5.27
CA ASP A 7 27.73 -48.39 6.62
C ASP A 7 29.06 -48.51 7.39
N ASN A 8 29.82 -49.58 7.15
CA ASN A 8 31.14 -49.73 7.78
C ASN A 8 32.21 -48.82 7.16
N ARG A 9 32.07 -48.38 5.89
CA ARG A 9 33.00 -47.41 5.29
C ARG A 9 32.77 -46.00 5.82
N GLU A 10 31.52 -45.54 5.89
CA GLU A 10 31.23 -44.20 6.41
C GLU A 10 31.56 -44.09 7.91
N LEU A 11 31.34 -45.16 8.68
CA LEU A 11 31.75 -45.22 10.08
C LEU A 11 33.28 -45.31 10.26
N GLN A 12 33.99 -45.95 9.32
CA GLN A 12 35.45 -46.02 9.35
C GLN A 12 36.08 -44.69 8.91
N ASP A 13 35.55 -44.04 7.87
CA ASP A 13 36.00 -42.72 7.41
C ASP A 13 35.81 -41.64 8.50
N MET A 14 34.71 -41.73 9.26
CA MET A 14 34.44 -40.82 10.38
C MET A 14 35.36 -41.10 11.59
N LYS A 15 35.74 -42.36 11.83
CA LYS A 15 36.73 -42.73 12.86
C LYS A 15 38.15 -42.31 12.48
N ASP A 16 38.54 -42.51 11.22
CA ASP A 16 39.84 -42.11 10.69
C ASP A 16 39.98 -40.58 10.71
N TYR A 17 38.91 -39.85 10.39
CA TYR A 17 38.88 -38.38 10.52
C TYR A 17 39.00 -37.91 11.98
N LEU A 18 38.32 -38.58 12.92
CA LEU A 18 38.42 -38.28 14.35
C LEU A 18 39.81 -38.59 14.92
N GLU A 19 40.46 -39.68 14.49
CA GLU A 19 41.84 -40.00 14.90
C GLU A 19 42.86 -38.98 14.37
N ILE A 20 42.69 -38.49 13.14
CA ILE A 20 43.53 -37.40 12.59
C ILE A 20 43.38 -36.14 13.44
N VAL A 21 42.15 -35.71 13.71
CA VAL A 21 41.86 -34.50 14.51
C VAL A 21 42.38 -34.63 15.95
N LEU A 22 42.25 -35.81 16.56
CA LEU A 22 42.76 -36.08 17.91
C LEU A 22 44.30 -36.12 17.93
N SER A 23 44.95 -36.66 16.90
CA SER A 23 46.41 -36.68 16.78
C SER A 23 47.01 -35.29 16.61
N GLU A 24 46.35 -34.41 15.84
CA GLU A 24 46.76 -33.01 15.67
C GLU A 24 46.57 -32.22 16.97
N LEU A 25 45.49 -32.49 17.72
CA LEU A 25 45.25 -31.92 19.05
C LEU A 25 46.29 -32.38 20.08
N ASP A 26 46.71 -33.64 20.04
CA ASP A 26 47.76 -34.15 20.93
C ASP A 26 49.14 -33.64 20.54
N GLU A 27 49.44 -33.42 19.25
CA GLU A 27 50.69 -32.80 18.80
C GLU A 27 50.77 -31.31 19.23
N VAL A 28 49.63 -30.61 19.20
CA VAL A 28 49.50 -29.24 19.70
C VAL A 28 49.63 -29.18 21.22
N LYS A 29 49.02 -30.11 21.96
CA LYS A 29 49.19 -30.23 23.43
C LYS A 29 50.63 -30.59 23.82
N LYS A 30 51.31 -31.44 23.06
CA LYS A 30 52.72 -31.81 23.28
C LYS A 30 53.65 -30.62 23.07
N LYS A 31 53.43 -29.82 22.01
CA LYS A 31 54.15 -28.55 21.77
C LYS A 31 53.89 -27.47 22.83
N LEU A 32 52.74 -27.51 23.50
CA LEU A 32 52.41 -26.63 24.63
C LEU A 32 53.02 -27.11 25.97
N ASN A 33 53.17 -28.42 26.16
CA ASN A 33 53.75 -29.01 27.38
C ASN A 33 55.30 -29.09 27.38
N ASP A 34 55.96 -29.04 26.21
CA ASP A 34 57.43 -29.10 26.09
C ASP A 34 58.15 -27.74 26.30
N GLN A 35 57.46 -26.68 26.74
CA GLN A 35 58.14 -25.47 27.21
C GLN A 35 58.58 -25.64 28.68
N PRO A 36 59.88 -25.54 28.99
CA PRO A 36 60.39 -25.88 30.31
C PRO A 36 59.91 -24.87 31.36
N VAL A 37 59.11 -25.37 32.31
CA VAL A 37 58.81 -24.68 33.56
C VAL A 37 60.04 -24.76 34.46
N ARG A 38 60.74 -23.63 34.64
CA ARG A 38 61.70 -23.43 35.75
C ARG A 38 61.05 -22.55 36.81
N ASN A 39 60.81 -23.14 37.98
CA ASN A 39 60.40 -22.52 39.24
C ASN A 39 61.42 -21.43 39.66
N PRO A 40 61.01 -20.26 40.18
CA PRO A 40 60.91 -20.12 41.65
C PRO A 40 59.85 -19.10 42.15
N TYR A 41 59.27 -19.34 43.34
CA TYR A 41 58.80 -18.28 44.25
C TYR A 41 59.97 -17.29 44.53
N THR A 42 59.87 -15.97 44.66
CA THR A 42 58.82 -15.04 45.15
C THR A 42 59.14 -13.61 44.66
N GLU A 43 58.08 -12.83 44.42
CA GLU A 43 57.91 -11.37 44.61
C GLU A 43 58.98 -10.37 44.12
N SER A 44 58.64 -9.57 43.09
CA SER A 44 58.81 -8.09 43.05
C SER A 44 58.52 -7.50 41.67
N MET A 45 58.08 -6.23 41.67
CA MET A 45 58.23 -5.24 40.59
C MET A 45 57.75 -5.61 39.17
N GLU A 46 56.48 -5.32 38.84
CA GLU A 46 56.17 -4.80 37.48
C GLU A 46 54.84 -4.01 37.41
N GLN A 47 54.77 -2.90 38.15
CA GLN A 47 53.73 -1.86 37.99
C GLN A 47 53.96 -0.90 36.80
N LYS A 48 54.89 -1.16 35.87
CA LYS A 48 55.11 -0.27 34.71
C LYS A 48 55.09 -0.91 33.30
N LYS A 49 54.84 -2.22 33.14
CA LYS A 49 54.54 -2.84 31.82
C LYS A 49 53.08 -3.27 31.59
N ASN A 50 52.24 -3.16 32.61
CA ASN A 50 50.87 -3.72 32.60
C ASN A 50 49.75 -2.83 32.03
N LYS A 51 50.05 -1.66 31.44
CA LYS A 51 49.03 -0.86 30.72
C LYS A 51 49.01 -1.08 29.20
N LYS A 52 50.10 -1.56 28.59
CA LYS A 52 50.16 -1.85 27.13
C LYS A 52 49.91 -3.34 26.80
N ARG A 53 50.22 -4.28 27.70
CA ARG A 53 49.86 -5.71 27.57
C ARG A 53 48.39 -6.02 27.89
N ARG A 54 47.71 -5.14 28.63
CA ARG A 54 46.27 -5.26 28.96
C ARG A 54 45.34 -5.10 27.75
N ARG A 55 45.80 -4.56 26.62
CA ARG A 55 45.00 -4.35 25.39
C ARG A 55 45.05 -5.50 24.37
N THR A 56 46.01 -6.41 24.45
CA THR A 56 46.16 -7.52 23.48
C THR A 56 45.70 -8.87 24.02
N SER A 57 45.76 -9.11 25.33
CA SER A 57 45.25 -10.37 25.93
C SER A 57 43.71 -10.39 26.04
N PHE A 58 43.06 -9.24 26.27
CA PHE A 58 41.60 -9.14 26.22
C PHE A 58 41.03 -9.38 24.81
N LYS A 59 41.77 -9.01 23.76
CA LYS A 59 41.39 -9.34 22.38
C LYS A 59 41.49 -10.84 22.09
N LYS A 60 42.44 -11.58 22.68
CA LYS A 60 42.58 -13.03 22.46
C LYS A 60 41.58 -13.87 23.27
N LEU A 61 41.21 -13.43 24.48
CA LEU A 61 40.20 -14.11 25.29
C LEU A 61 38.78 -13.89 24.72
N ALA A 62 38.46 -12.67 24.27
CA ALA A 62 37.17 -12.38 23.63
C ALA A 62 36.99 -13.08 22.26
N ILE A 63 38.07 -13.34 21.53
CA ILE A 63 38.02 -14.12 20.28
C ILE A 63 37.84 -15.62 20.58
N LEU A 64 38.44 -16.14 21.67
CA LEU A 64 38.29 -17.54 22.06
C LEU A 64 36.90 -17.83 22.65
N GLU A 65 36.36 -16.95 23.50
CA GLU A 65 34.98 -17.04 23.99
C GLU A 65 33.97 -16.81 22.86
N GLY A 66 34.26 -15.89 21.94
CA GLY A 66 33.46 -15.69 20.72
C GLY A 66 33.45 -16.93 19.82
N ALA A 67 34.60 -17.60 19.64
CA ALA A 67 34.67 -18.83 18.84
C ALA A 67 33.98 -20.02 19.51
N ILE A 68 34.06 -20.15 20.85
CA ILE A 68 33.36 -21.20 21.60
C ILE A 68 31.84 -20.96 21.57
N LEU A 69 31.37 -19.71 21.70
CA LEU A 69 29.95 -19.37 21.55
C LEU A 69 29.47 -19.51 20.11
N LEU A 70 30.32 -19.27 19.11
CA LEU A 70 30.00 -19.53 17.71
C LEU A 70 29.92 -21.03 17.44
N ILE A 71 30.80 -21.86 18.02
CA ILE A 71 30.79 -23.32 17.86
C ILE A 71 29.63 -23.96 18.62
N ILE A 72 29.29 -23.47 19.82
CA ILE A 72 28.09 -23.91 20.55
C ILE A 72 26.83 -23.43 19.83
N GLY A 73 26.80 -22.20 19.33
CA GLY A 73 25.69 -21.64 18.56
C GLY A 73 25.49 -22.33 17.22
N ILE A 74 26.57 -22.68 16.50
CA ILE A 74 26.52 -23.44 15.25
C ILE A 74 26.19 -24.90 15.54
N SER A 75 26.70 -25.52 16.62
CA SER A 75 26.33 -26.90 16.99
C SER A 75 24.89 -26.98 17.48
N PHE A 76 24.36 -25.96 18.15
CA PHE A 76 22.96 -25.84 18.55
C PHE A 76 22.06 -25.51 17.35
N ALA A 77 22.52 -24.66 16.42
CA ALA A 77 21.82 -24.40 15.17
C ALA A 77 21.80 -25.63 14.25
N VAL A 78 22.90 -26.40 14.19
CA VAL A 78 23.00 -27.68 13.47
C VAL A 78 22.17 -28.76 14.16
N HIS A 79 22.15 -28.82 15.49
CA HIS A 79 21.27 -29.73 16.25
C HIS A 79 19.79 -29.35 16.06
N LEU A 80 19.42 -28.07 16.06
CA LEU A 80 18.06 -27.61 15.73
C LEU A 80 17.70 -27.83 14.26
N THR A 81 18.63 -27.64 13.31
CA THR A 81 18.37 -27.90 11.88
C THR A 81 18.41 -29.38 11.51
N LEU A 82 19.08 -30.24 12.29
CA LEU A 82 19.04 -31.69 12.12
C LEU A 82 17.90 -32.35 12.91
N ASP A 83 17.50 -31.84 14.08
CA ASP A 83 16.31 -32.32 14.79
C ASP A 83 14.99 -31.78 14.22
N ALA A 84 15.00 -30.59 13.61
CA ALA A 84 13.89 -30.14 12.76
C ALA A 84 13.79 -30.94 11.44
N ARG A 85 14.82 -31.72 11.08
CA ARG A 85 14.78 -32.69 9.98
C ARG A 85 14.49 -34.13 10.43
N SER A 86 14.55 -34.44 11.73
CA SER A 86 14.33 -35.80 12.26
C SER A 86 12.94 -36.01 12.87
N ASN A 87 12.22 -34.95 13.25
CA ASN A 87 10.81 -35.07 13.62
C ASN A 87 9.92 -34.91 12.41
N VAL A 88 9.71 -36.04 11.74
CA VAL A 88 8.61 -36.30 10.80
C VAL A 88 7.37 -36.67 11.61
N PRO A 89 6.31 -35.83 11.66
CA PRO A 89 4.96 -36.32 11.70
C PRO A 89 4.49 -36.48 10.26
N THR A 90 4.26 -37.72 9.86
CA THR A 90 3.48 -38.09 8.68
C THR A 90 2.10 -37.43 8.78
N SER A 91 1.90 -36.33 8.06
CA SER A 91 0.56 -35.92 7.63
C SER A 91 0.36 -36.36 6.18
N GLY A 92 -0.15 -37.59 6.04
CA GLY A 92 -1.17 -37.94 5.05
C GLY A 92 -0.85 -38.04 3.55
N GLY A 93 0.37 -37.83 3.07
CA GLY A 93 0.68 -38.01 1.63
C GLY A 93 1.24 -39.41 1.30
N SER A 94 0.55 -40.21 0.49
CA SER A 94 1.09 -41.48 -0.03
C SER A 94 2.03 -41.24 -1.22
N ILE A 95 3.24 -41.79 -1.14
CA ILE A 95 4.23 -41.77 -2.23
C ILE A 95 3.86 -42.86 -3.26
N PHE A 96 3.54 -42.47 -4.50
CA PHE A 96 3.40 -43.43 -5.60
C PHE A 96 4.77 -43.75 -6.20
N GLN A 97 5.12 -45.04 -6.29
CA GLN A 97 6.23 -45.53 -7.12
C GLN A 97 5.66 -46.22 -8.36
N GLU A 98 6.15 -45.85 -9.55
CA GLU A 98 5.88 -46.60 -10.77
C GLU A 98 6.63 -47.94 -10.74
N GLY A 99 5.90 -49.04 -10.88
CA GLY A 99 6.49 -50.38 -11.00
C GLY A 99 5.50 -51.43 -11.48
N ASN A 100 5.68 -51.84 -12.74
CA ASN A 100 5.32 -53.11 -13.39
C ASN A 100 3.99 -53.83 -13.07
N SER A 101 3.19 -53.95 -14.13
CA SER A 101 2.33 -55.08 -14.52
C SER A 101 1.97 -56.17 -13.48
N GLY A 102 0.67 -56.27 -13.19
CA GLY A 102 0.01 -57.53 -12.80
C GLY A 102 -0.27 -57.69 -11.31
N GLY A 103 -1.39 -57.13 -10.84
CA GLY A 103 -1.96 -57.45 -9.53
C GLY A 103 -3.43 -57.05 -9.50
N GLU A 104 -4.31 -57.99 -9.15
CA GLU A 104 -5.76 -57.79 -9.08
C GLU A 104 -6.13 -56.59 -8.20
N LEU A 105 -6.93 -55.68 -8.76
CA LEU A 105 -7.55 -54.57 -8.05
C LEU A 105 -8.47 -55.12 -6.95
N SER A 106 -8.22 -54.68 -5.71
CA SER A 106 -9.18 -54.70 -4.60
C SER A 106 -10.54 -54.16 -5.07
N PRO A 107 -11.69 -54.68 -4.60
CA PRO A 107 -13.01 -54.39 -5.17
C PRO A 107 -13.22 -52.88 -5.29
N ALA A 108 -13.46 -52.46 -6.52
CA ALA A 108 -13.61 -51.08 -6.93
C ALA A 108 -14.70 -50.40 -6.10
N VAL A 109 -14.30 -49.40 -5.29
CA VAL A 109 -15.19 -48.34 -4.84
C VAL A 109 -15.80 -47.74 -6.11
N LYS A 110 -17.13 -47.75 -6.21
CA LYS A 110 -17.83 -47.14 -7.35
C LYS A 110 -17.69 -45.62 -7.24
N THR A 111 -16.72 -45.08 -7.97
CA THR A 111 -16.56 -43.63 -8.15
C THR A 111 -17.46 -43.19 -9.30
N VAL A 112 -18.49 -42.38 -9.06
CA VAL A 112 -19.29 -41.75 -10.15
C VAL A 112 -19.74 -40.34 -9.77
N LYS A 113 -19.21 -39.31 -10.46
CA LYS A 113 -19.89 -38.52 -11.52
C LYS A 113 -18.94 -37.39 -11.97
N GLN A 114 -18.38 -37.51 -13.17
CA GLN A 114 -17.56 -36.46 -13.80
C GLN A 114 -18.41 -35.24 -14.17
N VAL A 115 -17.92 -34.02 -13.93
CA VAL A 115 -18.38 -32.84 -14.71
C VAL A 115 -18.19 -33.20 -16.18
N LYS A 116 -19.24 -33.09 -16.99
CA LYS A 116 -19.17 -33.38 -18.43
C LYS A 116 -18.27 -32.34 -19.09
N GLU A 117 -16.99 -32.72 -19.22
CA GLU A 117 -15.88 -32.06 -19.92
C GLU A 117 -15.22 -30.93 -19.14
N LEU A 118 -14.18 -31.27 -18.35
CA LEU A 118 -13.29 -30.30 -17.69
C LEU A 118 -12.69 -29.29 -18.69
N ALA A 119 -12.50 -29.72 -19.95
CA ALA A 119 -12.05 -28.86 -21.03
C ALA A 119 -12.97 -27.65 -21.31
N LYS A 120 -14.27 -27.73 -21.01
CA LYS A 120 -15.21 -26.60 -21.17
C LYS A 120 -15.04 -25.51 -20.14
N LEU A 121 -14.36 -25.81 -19.02
CA LEU A 121 -14.09 -24.84 -17.98
C LEU A 121 -12.89 -23.94 -18.34
N ILE A 122 -12.09 -24.31 -19.36
CA ILE A 122 -10.95 -23.54 -19.83
C ILE A 122 -11.46 -22.41 -20.73
N THR A 123 -11.51 -21.18 -20.20
CA THR A 123 -11.85 -19.96 -20.96
C THR A 123 -10.60 -19.14 -21.29
N PRO A 124 -10.63 -18.30 -22.36
CA PRO A 124 -9.56 -17.35 -22.65
C PRO A 124 -9.28 -16.37 -21.50
N GLU A 125 -10.31 -15.97 -20.76
CA GLU A 125 -10.21 -15.05 -19.61
C GLU A 125 -9.40 -15.68 -18.46
N LEU A 126 -9.70 -16.94 -18.12
CA LEU A 126 -8.98 -17.70 -17.09
C LEU A 126 -7.47 -17.78 -17.39
N GLN A 127 -7.09 -17.92 -18.66
CA GLN A 127 -5.69 -18.06 -19.06
C GLN A 127 -4.86 -16.78 -18.83
N ASN A 128 -5.49 -15.61 -18.80
CA ASN A 128 -4.83 -14.34 -18.47
C ASN A 128 -4.68 -14.15 -16.96
N GLU A 129 -5.61 -14.67 -16.16
CA GLU A 129 -5.65 -14.51 -14.70
C GLU A 129 -4.69 -15.44 -13.95
N ILE A 130 -4.39 -16.60 -14.53
CA ILE A 130 -3.56 -17.65 -13.89
C ILE A 130 -2.08 -17.60 -14.29
N ALA A 131 -1.62 -16.57 -15.00
CA ALA A 131 -0.22 -16.42 -15.36
C ALA A 131 0.69 -16.52 -14.10
N PRO A 132 1.80 -17.28 -14.14
CA PRO A 132 2.47 -17.85 -15.32
C PRO A 132 1.97 -19.24 -15.76
N PHE A 133 0.91 -19.79 -15.17
CA PHE A 133 0.45 -21.14 -15.46
C PHE A 133 -0.35 -21.21 -16.75
N LYS A 134 -0.20 -22.32 -17.47
CA LYS A 134 -1.08 -22.77 -18.54
C LYS A 134 -2.02 -23.82 -17.98
N VAL A 135 -3.28 -23.75 -18.36
CA VAL A 135 -4.28 -24.77 -17.99
C VAL A 135 -4.55 -25.70 -19.16
N THR A 136 -4.50 -27.00 -18.92
CA THR A 136 -4.81 -28.05 -19.89
C THR A 136 -5.65 -29.14 -19.22
N THR A 137 -6.19 -30.06 -20.03
CA THR A 137 -6.70 -31.34 -19.53
C THR A 137 -5.73 -32.45 -19.90
N GLU A 138 -5.33 -33.27 -18.94
CA GLU A 138 -4.49 -34.45 -19.17
C GLU A 138 -5.15 -35.71 -18.61
N ARG A 139 -4.81 -36.87 -19.18
CA ARG A 139 -5.26 -38.16 -18.65
C ARG A 139 -4.13 -38.83 -17.87
N LEU A 140 -4.28 -38.91 -16.56
CA LEU A 140 -3.30 -39.52 -15.64
C LEU A 140 -3.99 -40.66 -14.88
N PHE A 141 -3.32 -41.78 -14.65
CA PHE A 141 -3.86 -42.93 -13.90
C PHE A 141 -5.25 -43.41 -14.36
N GLY A 142 -5.57 -43.25 -15.65
CA GLY A 142 -6.87 -43.62 -16.22
C GLY A 142 -7.99 -42.57 -16.09
N LEU A 143 -7.76 -41.49 -15.34
CA LEU A 143 -8.71 -40.40 -15.04
C LEU A 143 -8.33 -39.11 -15.77
N GLU A 144 -9.31 -38.25 -16.04
CA GLU A 144 -9.09 -36.91 -16.61
C GLU A 144 -8.84 -35.90 -15.47
N TYR A 145 -7.78 -35.11 -15.63
CA TYR A 145 -7.36 -34.08 -14.68
C TYR A 145 -7.36 -32.71 -15.37
N LEU A 146 -7.72 -31.68 -14.62
CA LEU A 146 -7.41 -30.30 -14.97
C LEU A 146 -6.00 -30.00 -14.45
N VAL A 147 -5.08 -29.61 -15.35
CA VAL A 147 -3.66 -29.47 -15.05
C VAL A 147 -3.21 -28.03 -15.24
N PHE A 148 -2.66 -27.44 -14.18
CA PHE A 148 -2.02 -26.13 -14.21
C PHE A 148 -0.52 -26.32 -14.26
N THR A 149 0.18 -25.71 -15.20
CA THR A 149 1.63 -25.87 -15.33
C THR A 149 2.34 -24.60 -15.80
N ASP A 150 3.47 -24.27 -15.18
CA ASP A 150 4.40 -23.22 -15.63
C ASP A 150 5.55 -23.78 -16.50
N GLY A 151 5.49 -25.08 -16.82
CA GLY A 151 6.55 -25.83 -17.49
C GLY A 151 7.55 -26.52 -16.54
N THR A 152 7.53 -26.20 -15.24
CA THR A 152 8.41 -26.81 -14.22
C THR A 152 7.60 -27.67 -13.24
N VAL A 153 6.44 -27.17 -12.78
CA VAL A 153 5.50 -27.93 -11.95
C VAL A 153 4.20 -28.17 -12.70
N LYS A 154 3.53 -29.29 -12.39
CA LYS A 154 2.13 -29.56 -12.69
C LYS A 154 1.30 -29.66 -11.40
N ILE A 155 0.18 -28.97 -11.39
CA ILE A 155 -0.83 -29.07 -10.33
C ILE A 155 -2.08 -29.68 -10.96
N CYS A 156 -2.42 -30.89 -10.53
CA CYS A 156 -3.41 -31.74 -11.15
C CYS A 156 -4.62 -31.87 -10.24
N TYR A 157 -5.76 -31.37 -10.71
CA TYR A 157 -7.05 -31.44 -10.03
C TYR A 157 -7.87 -32.59 -10.61
N ARG A 158 -8.27 -33.53 -9.75
CA ARG A 158 -9.25 -34.57 -10.11
C ARG A 158 -10.64 -34.21 -9.63
N ASN A 159 -11.62 -34.64 -10.40
CA ASN A 159 -13.03 -34.49 -10.06
C ASN A 159 -13.62 -35.85 -9.66
N GLU A 160 -13.47 -36.23 -8.40
CA GLU A 160 -13.97 -37.50 -7.85
C GLU A 160 -14.80 -37.26 -6.59
N PHE A 161 -15.95 -37.93 -6.51
CA PHE A 161 -16.81 -37.98 -5.30
C PHE A 161 -17.04 -39.44 -4.91
N LEU A 162 -17.11 -39.71 -3.60
CA LEU A 162 -17.48 -41.00 -3.05
C LEU A 162 -19.00 -41.05 -2.87
N GLU A 163 -19.66 -42.09 -3.37
CA GLU A 163 -21.13 -42.21 -3.42
C GLU A 163 -21.79 -42.32 -2.01
N GLU A 164 -21.01 -42.63 -0.96
CA GLU A 164 -21.52 -42.92 0.40
C GLU A 164 -20.72 -42.27 1.58
N GLU A 165 -19.76 -41.37 1.34
CA GLU A 165 -19.11 -40.62 2.44
C GLU A 165 -19.74 -39.22 2.61
N ILE A 166 -19.90 -38.78 3.87
CA ILE A 166 -20.48 -37.48 4.25
C ILE A 166 -19.48 -36.30 4.00
N GLU A 167 -18.26 -36.59 3.54
CA GLU A 167 -17.21 -35.59 3.33
C GLU A 167 -16.70 -35.58 1.87
N ASP A 168 -16.85 -34.45 1.18
CA ASP A 168 -16.28 -34.21 -0.14
C ASP A 168 -14.74 -34.21 -0.08
N ARG A 169 -14.10 -35.34 -0.39
CA ARG A 169 -12.63 -35.43 -0.42
C ARG A 169 -12.10 -35.25 -1.84
N LEU A 170 -11.89 -34.01 -2.25
CA LEU A 170 -11.12 -33.72 -3.46
C LEU A 170 -9.64 -33.65 -3.08
N ARG A 171 -8.76 -34.20 -3.93
CA ARG A 171 -7.32 -34.25 -3.67
C ARG A 171 -6.57 -33.60 -4.82
N ILE A 172 -5.50 -32.89 -4.49
CA ILE A 172 -4.64 -32.23 -5.47
C ILE A 172 -3.36 -33.05 -5.58
N LEU A 173 -2.93 -33.30 -6.82
CA LEU A 173 -1.66 -33.94 -7.10
C LEU A 173 -0.69 -32.87 -7.60
N ILE A 174 0.43 -32.69 -6.91
CA ILE A 174 1.49 -31.76 -7.32
C ILE A 174 2.68 -32.60 -7.78
N ASP A 175 3.12 -32.34 -9.01
CA ASP A 175 4.27 -32.97 -9.65
C ASP A 175 5.29 -31.90 -10.02
N ASN A 176 6.50 -31.99 -9.49
CA ASN A 176 7.60 -31.09 -9.86
C ASN A 176 8.62 -31.73 -10.82
N GLY A 177 8.25 -32.85 -11.43
CA GLY A 177 9.09 -33.64 -12.34
C GLY A 177 10.07 -34.58 -11.61
N THR A 178 10.26 -34.44 -10.30
CA THR A 178 11.11 -35.33 -9.48
C THR A 178 10.35 -36.07 -8.40
N LYS A 179 9.32 -35.44 -7.84
CA LYS A 179 8.47 -35.96 -6.79
C LYS A 179 7.03 -35.61 -7.07
N MET A 180 6.15 -36.55 -6.75
CA MET A 180 4.71 -36.31 -6.69
C MET A 180 4.22 -36.32 -5.24
N MET A 181 3.43 -35.31 -4.88
CA MET A 181 2.78 -35.19 -3.57
C MET A 181 1.27 -35.07 -3.76
N GLU A 182 0.52 -35.83 -2.97
CA GLU A 182 -0.93 -35.69 -2.89
C GLU A 182 -1.30 -34.87 -1.65
N LEU A 183 -2.08 -33.80 -1.85
CA LEU A 183 -2.58 -32.93 -0.80
C LEU A 183 -4.06 -33.17 -0.53
N ASN A 184 -4.41 -33.21 0.76
CA ASN A 184 -5.79 -33.22 1.21
C ASN A 184 -6.32 -31.78 1.16
N TRP A 185 -6.97 -31.44 0.06
CA TRP A 185 -7.49 -30.09 -0.20
C TRP A 185 -8.87 -30.19 -0.84
N ASN A 186 -9.90 -29.85 -0.07
CA ASN A 186 -11.27 -29.85 -0.56
C ASN A 186 -11.50 -28.60 -1.40
N TYR A 187 -11.90 -28.76 -2.67
CA TYR A 187 -12.17 -27.64 -3.57
C TYR A 187 -13.45 -27.87 -4.36
N ASP A 188 -14.30 -26.86 -4.53
CA ASP A 188 -15.53 -26.99 -5.31
C ASP A 188 -15.32 -26.67 -6.80
N LEU A 189 -15.14 -27.70 -7.64
CA LEU A 189 -15.04 -27.57 -9.10
C LEU A 189 -16.34 -27.10 -9.79
N THR A 190 -17.43 -26.90 -9.05
CA THR A 190 -18.68 -26.27 -9.55
C THR A 190 -18.66 -24.74 -9.43
N SER A 191 -17.68 -24.17 -8.73
CA SER A 191 -17.44 -22.73 -8.62
C SER A 191 -16.37 -22.25 -9.63
N GLY A 192 -16.17 -20.93 -9.76
CA GLY A 192 -15.22 -20.37 -10.73
C GLY A 192 -13.79 -20.86 -10.50
N LEU A 193 -13.06 -21.18 -11.57
CA LEU A 193 -11.74 -21.84 -11.50
C LEU A 193 -10.58 -20.96 -10.98
N GLU A 194 -10.79 -19.66 -10.78
CA GLU A 194 -9.78 -18.71 -10.30
C GLU A 194 -9.15 -19.14 -8.97
N GLY A 195 -9.96 -19.67 -8.05
CA GLY A 195 -9.49 -20.13 -6.74
C GLY A 195 -8.65 -21.41 -6.77
N LEU A 196 -8.51 -22.07 -7.93
CA LEU A 196 -7.68 -23.27 -8.09
C LEU A 196 -6.21 -22.94 -8.25
N CYS A 197 -5.83 -21.78 -8.76
CA CYS A 197 -4.43 -21.50 -9.00
C CYS A 197 -3.77 -21.02 -7.70
N PRO A 198 -2.75 -21.73 -7.16
CA PRO A 198 -1.98 -21.14 -6.08
C PRO A 198 -1.31 -19.86 -6.55
N LYS A 199 -1.14 -18.92 -5.62
CA LYS A 199 -0.27 -17.77 -5.85
C LYS A 199 1.18 -18.26 -5.84
N TYR A 200 1.95 -17.88 -6.85
CA TYR A 200 3.31 -18.36 -7.07
C TYR A 200 4.31 -17.22 -7.00
N GLY A 201 5.29 -17.33 -6.10
CA GLY A 201 6.27 -16.27 -5.90
C GLY A 201 7.31 -16.60 -4.85
N SER A 202 8.18 -15.62 -4.59
CA SER A 202 9.25 -15.71 -3.59
C SER A 202 8.82 -15.01 -2.31
N PHE A 203 8.16 -15.77 -1.43
CA PHE A 203 7.70 -15.31 -0.12
C PHE A 203 8.81 -15.28 0.93
N LEU A 204 9.66 -16.31 0.96
CA LEU A 204 10.61 -16.53 2.05
C LEU A 204 11.99 -15.95 1.78
N SER A 205 12.44 -16.04 0.54
CA SER A 205 13.73 -15.51 0.11
C SER A 205 13.75 -15.36 -1.41
N GLU A 206 14.46 -14.34 -1.87
CA GLU A 206 14.68 -14.08 -3.29
C GLU A 206 15.24 -15.34 -3.99
N GLY A 207 14.56 -15.77 -5.06
CA GLY A 207 14.95 -16.93 -5.87
C GLY A 207 14.39 -18.28 -5.41
N MET A 208 13.82 -18.39 -4.20
CA MET A 208 13.05 -19.57 -3.82
C MET A 208 11.62 -19.43 -4.34
N LYS A 209 11.05 -20.49 -4.91
CA LYS A 209 9.69 -20.50 -5.45
C LYS A 209 8.77 -21.21 -4.47
N GLN A 210 7.66 -20.56 -4.09
CA GLN A 210 6.63 -21.16 -3.25
C GLN A 210 5.26 -21.08 -3.89
N PHE A 211 4.43 -22.07 -3.56
CA PHE A 211 2.99 -22.01 -3.73
C PHE A 211 2.33 -21.51 -2.46
N ALA A 212 1.41 -20.56 -2.58
CA ALA A 212 0.45 -20.22 -1.54
C ALA A 212 -0.96 -20.59 -1.99
N PHE A 213 -1.59 -21.50 -1.24
CA PHE A 213 -2.95 -21.93 -1.45
C PHE A 213 -3.87 -21.26 -0.41
N LEU A 214 -5.03 -20.80 -0.84
CA LEU A 214 -6.02 -20.07 -0.02
C LEU A 214 -7.28 -20.90 0.18
N ASN A 215 -7.59 -21.26 1.43
CA ASN A 215 -8.74 -22.08 1.77
C ASN A 215 -9.84 -21.20 2.36
N TYR A 216 -10.99 -21.11 1.69
CA TYR A 216 -12.14 -20.29 2.13
C TYR A 216 -13.17 -21.15 2.87
N ALA A 217 -13.81 -20.60 3.91
CA ALA A 217 -14.77 -21.32 4.76
C ALA A 217 -16.16 -21.54 4.11
N GLY A 218 -16.34 -21.26 2.82
CA GLY A 218 -17.61 -21.35 2.10
C GLY A 218 -17.70 -20.35 0.95
N LYS A 219 -18.78 -20.40 0.15
CA LYS A 219 -18.99 -19.51 -1.02
C LYS A 219 -19.16 -18.03 -0.66
N ASP A 220 -19.56 -17.74 0.57
CA ASP A 220 -19.83 -16.38 1.04
C ASP A 220 -18.71 -15.81 1.94
N SER A 221 -17.62 -16.58 2.14
CA SER A 221 -16.48 -16.14 2.96
C SER A 221 -15.56 -15.22 2.17
N SER A 222 -15.43 -13.97 2.61
CA SER A 222 -14.60 -12.92 2.01
C SER A 222 -13.10 -13.04 2.32
N ILE A 223 -12.76 -13.66 3.45
CA ILE A 223 -11.38 -13.91 3.88
C ILE A 223 -11.11 -15.41 3.84
N PRO A 224 -9.91 -15.85 3.40
CA PRO A 224 -9.51 -17.25 3.52
C PRO A 224 -9.37 -17.64 4.98
N LYS A 225 -9.94 -18.76 5.38
CA LYS A 225 -9.79 -19.32 6.73
C LYS A 225 -8.33 -19.70 7.01
N GLU A 226 -7.67 -20.27 6.02
CA GLU A 226 -6.30 -20.78 6.11
C GLU A 226 -5.47 -20.41 4.88
N VAL A 227 -4.20 -20.11 5.11
CA VAL A 227 -3.18 -20.02 4.06
C VAL A 227 -2.21 -21.16 4.24
N ARG A 228 -2.01 -21.95 3.18
CA ARG A 228 -0.99 -23.00 3.12
C ARG A 228 0.13 -22.54 2.22
N ILE A 229 1.36 -22.67 2.68
CA ILE A 229 2.55 -22.33 1.90
C ILE A 229 3.38 -23.58 1.70
N MET A 230 3.87 -23.79 0.48
CA MET A 230 4.69 -24.92 0.10
C MET A 230 5.89 -24.48 -0.73
N ASP A 231 7.05 -25.08 -0.49
CA ASP A 231 8.22 -24.94 -1.33
C ASP A 231 8.12 -25.78 -2.62
N VAL A 232 8.41 -25.19 -3.78
CA VAL A 232 8.20 -25.80 -5.10
C VAL A 232 9.18 -26.94 -5.38
N ASP A 233 10.45 -26.76 -4.98
CA ASP A 233 11.52 -27.70 -5.32
C ASP A 233 11.49 -28.93 -4.41
N THR A 234 11.21 -28.73 -3.11
CA THR A 234 11.21 -29.79 -2.10
C THR A 234 9.82 -30.39 -1.83
N LEU A 235 8.75 -29.68 -2.24
CA LEU A 235 7.37 -29.95 -1.82
C LEU A 235 7.22 -29.95 -0.29
N TRP A 236 7.99 -29.12 0.41
CA TRP A 236 7.88 -28.95 1.86
C TRP A 236 6.71 -28.03 2.21
N GLU A 237 5.80 -28.46 3.07
CA GLU A 237 4.67 -27.66 3.57
C GLU A 237 5.03 -26.96 4.88
N TYR A 238 4.77 -25.65 4.95
CA TYR A 238 4.92 -24.86 6.17
C TYR A 238 3.68 -25.00 7.07
N PRO A 239 3.78 -24.70 8.39
CA PRO A 239 2.62 -24.73 9.28
C PRO A 239 1.45 -23.91 8.72
N VAL A 240 0.26 -24.52 8.72
CA VAL A 240 -0.97 -23.89 8.24
C VAL A 240 -1.23 -22.62 9.04
N PHE A 241 -1.42 -21.51 8.33
CA PHE A 241 -1.60 -20.20 8.94
C PHE A 241 -3.09 -19.83 8.96
N SER A 242 -3.68 -19.69 10.16
CA SER A 242 -5.07 -19.22 10.30
C SER A 242 -5.12 -17.71 10.14
N MET A 243 -5.52 -17.27 8.94
CA MET A 243 -5.59 -15.86 8.59
C MET A 243 -6.67 -15.14 9.39
N GLU A 244 -7.84 -15.76 9.54
CA GLU A 244 -8.96 -15.20 10.28
C GLU A 244 -8.58 -14.93 11.75
N GLN A 245 -7.98 -15.92 12.42
CA GLN A 245 -7.55 -15.76 13.82
C GLN A 245 -6.43 -14.72 13.94
N ALA A 246 -5.46 -14.75 13.02
CA ALA A 246 -4.36 -13.79 13.05
C ALA A 246 -4.83 -12.34 12.88
N ILE A 247 -5.85 -12.10 12.05
CA ILE A 247 -6.47 -10.77 11.91
C ILE A 247 -7.21 -10.40 13.20
N LYS A 248 -8.00 -11.31 13.77
CA LYS A 248 -8.72 -11.08 15.03
C LYS A 248 -7.77 -10.65 16.15
N ASP A 249 -6.63 -11.31 16.26
CA ASP A 249 -5.61 -11.05 17.28
C ASP A 249 -4.91 -9.68 17.12
N LEU A 250 -5.04 -9.01 15.97
CA LEU A 250 -4.50 -7.66 15.77
C LEU A 250 -5.29 -6.59 16.55
N PHE A 251 -6.58 -6.82 16.79
CA PHE A 251 -7.50 -5.81 17.30
C PHE A 251 -7.80 -6.03 18.77
N VAL A 252 -7.79 -4.94 19.54
CA VAL A 252 -8.35 -4.91 20.90
C VAL A 252 -9.52 -3.92 20.89
N LEU A 253 -10.72 -4.45 21.15
CA LEU A 253 -11.97 -3.68 21.11
C LEU A 253 -12.45 -3.41 22.54
N ASN A 254 -12.84 -2.18 22.82
CA ASN A 254 -13.54 -1.80 24.05
C ASN A 254 -14.81 -1.05 23.67
N TYR A 255 -15.91 -1.35 24.36
CA TYR A 255 -17.21 -0.75 24.09
C TYR A 255 -17.69 -0.01 25.34
N GLU A 256 -18.17 1.21 25.16
CA GLU A 256 -18.62 2.08 26.25
C GLU A 256 -19.95 2.75 25.90
N GLU A 257 -20.88 2.77 26.86
CA GLU A 257 -22.13 3.54 26.79
C GLU A 257 -21.90 4.91 27.46
N LEU A 258 -22.16 6.00 26.75
CA LEU A 258 -22.11 7.34 27.35
C LEU A 258 -23.49 7.74 27.86
N HIS A 259 -23.59 7.87 29.18
CA HIS A 259 -24.72 8.54 29.80
C HIS A 259 -24.52 10.06 29.70
N SER A 260 -25.03 10.68 28.63
CA SER A 260 -25.15 12.14 28.57
C SER A 260 -26.41 12.60 29.31
N VAL A 261 -26.32 13.72 30.04
CA VAL A 261 -27.43 14.29 30.83
C VAL A 261 -28.51 14.92 29.95
N THR A 262 -28.30 15.04 28.63
CA THR A 262 -29.12 15.90 27.75
C THR A 262 -29.63 15.30 26.44
N ASN A 263 -29.25 14.08 26.02
CA ASN A 263 -29.79 13.46 24.80
C ASN A 263 -30.53 12.14 25.10
N GLN A 264 -31.70 11.97 24.48
CA GLN A 264 -32.65 10.87 24.75
C GLN A 264 -32.27 9.50 24.15
N ASP A 265 -31.10 9.36 23.53
CA ASP A 265 -30.47 8.06 23.25
C ASP A 265 -28.99 8.18 23.60
N GLY A 266 -28.45 7.23 24.37
CA GLY A 266 -27.04 7.23 24.77
C GLY A 266 -26.13 7.01 23.55
N ASP A 267 -25.17 7.90 23.33
CA ASP A 267 -24.15 7.72 22.30
C ASP A 267 -23.30 6.49 22.66
N MET A 268 -23.28 5.47 21.80
CA MET A 268 -22.45 4.27 21.98
C MET A 268 -21.11 4.46 21.28
N ARG A 269 -20.02 4.05 21.93
CA ARG A 269 -18.68 4.15 21.34
C ARG A 269 -17.93 2.84 21.40
N MET A 270 -17.12 2.62 20.36
CA MET A 270 -16.12 1.56 20.32
C MET A 270 -14.73 2.18 20.24
N THR A 271 -13.83 1.79 21.14
CA THR A 271 -12.41 2.04 21.00
C THR A 271 -11.73 0.81 20.43
N MET A 272 -11.24 0.91 19.20
CA MET A 272 -10.45 -0.10 18.54
C MET A 272 -8.96 0.25 18.63
N LYS A 273 -8.16 -0.66 19.18
CA LYS A 273 -6.71 -0.52 19.25
C LYS A 273 -6.03 -1.51 18.32
N LEU A 274 -4.98 -1.01 17.65
CA LEU A 274 -4.10 -1.78 16.78
C LEU A 274 -2.65 -1.44 17.17
N GLY A 275 -1.99 -2.34 17.89
CA GLY A 275 -0.69 -2.05 18.50
C GLY A 275 -0.80 -0.88 19.50
N SER A 276 -0.02 0.19 19.30
CA SER A 276 -0.09 1.41 20.12
C SER A 276 -1.10 2.44 19.61
N ALA A 277 -1.67 2.25 18.42
CA ALA A 277 -2.66 3.16 17.85
C ALA A 277 -4.05 2.86 18.44
N SER A 278 -4.85 3.91 18.65
CA SER A 278 -6.20 3.83 19.21
C SER A 278 -7.13 4.70 18.38
N TYR A 279 -8.25 4.12 17.95
CA TYR A 279 -9.29 4.76 17.16
C TYR A 279 -10.60 4.68 17.92
N THR A 280 -11.31 5.79 18.05
CA THR A 280 -12.60 5.81 18.76
C THR A 280 -13.69 6.07 17.74
N TYR A 281 -14.66 5.16 17.65
CA TYR A 281 -15.78 5.21 16.72
C TYR A 281 -17.09 5.44 17.45
N ALA A 282 -17.96 6.28 16.87
CA ALA A 282 -19.39 6.23 17.16
C ALA A 282 -19.96 4.96 16.54
N ILE A 283 -20.81 4.22 17.25
CA ILE A 283 -21.40 2.98 16.74
C ILE A 283 -22.91 2.96 17.00
N THR A 284 -23.65 2.18 16.22
CA THR A 284 -25.07 1.98 16.47
C THR A 284 -25.32 1.24 17.79
N LYS A 285 -26.51 1.43 18.36
CA LYS A 285 -26.98 0.67 19.53
C LYS A 285 -27.06 -0.83 19.23
N GLU A 286 -27.41 -1.20 17.99
CA GLU A 286 -27.44 -2.59 17.53
C GLU A 286 -26.03 -3.21 17.60
N ALA A 287 -25.02 -2.56 16.98
CA ALA A 287 -23.64 -3.02 17.06
C ALA A 287 -23.11 -3.09 18.51
N TYR A 288 -23.49 -2.14 19.38
CA TYR A 288 -23.14 -2.22 20.79
C TYR A 288 -23.79 -3.42 21.48
N ILE A 289 -25.09 -3.64 21.25
CA ILE A 289 -25.82 -4.75 21.86
C ILE A 289 -25.21 -6.08 21.42
N ASP A 290 -24.93 -6.23 20.13
CA ASP A 290 -24.41 -7.47 19.58
C ASP A 290 -23.03 -7.80 20.13
N ALA A 291 -22.13 -6.80 20.20
CA ALA A 291 -20.78 -7.00 20.75
C ALA A 291 -20.80 -7.31 22.25
N VAL A 292 -21.60 -6.59 23.04
CA VAL A 292 -21.53 -6.66 24.50
C VAL A 292 -22.37 -7.80 25.08
N TYR A 293 -23.51 -8.13 24.45
CA TYR A 293 -24.45 -9.11 25.01
C TYR A 293 -24.43 -10.47 24.30
N TYR A 294 -24.01 -10.56 23.04
CA TYR A 294 -23.95 -11.82 22.30
C TYR A 294 -22.54 -12.40 22.14
N ASP A 295 -21.51 -11.73 22.67
CA ASP A 295 -20.10 -12.15 22.63
C ASP A 295 -19.60 -12.44 21.19
N GLU A 296 -20.16 -11.71 20.21
CA GLU A 296 -19.79 -11.83 18.81
C GLU A 296 -18.62 -10.90 18.48
N PHE A 297 -17.59 -11.46 17.83
CA PHE A 297 -16.56 -10.64 17.20
C PHE A 297 -17.18 -9.98 15.95
N LEU A 298 -17.60 -8.71 16.10
CA LEU A 298 -18.36 -8.01 15.07
C LEU A 298 -17.54 -7.46 13.90
N LEU A 299 -16.20 -7.44 13.97
CA LEU A 299 -15.45 -6.95 12.81
C LEU A 299 -15.66 -7.91 11.65
N LYS A 300 -16.39 -7.42 10.66
CA LYS A 300 -16.60 -8.02 9.35
C LYS A 300 -15.53 -7.47 8.42
N PHE A 301 -15.19 -8.29 7.44
CA PHE A 301 -14.20 -7.95 6.44
C PHE A 301 -14.79 -8.15 5.05
N ASP A 302 -14.57 -7.18 4.16
CA ASP A 302 -15.14 -7.21 2.82
C ASP A 302 -14.47 -8.24 1.90
N LYS A 303 -15.24 -8.73 0.93
CA LYS A 303 -14.90 -9.71 -0.12
C LYS A 303 -13.89 -9.22 -1.14
N ASN A 304 -13.60 -7.92 -1.21
CA ASN A 304 -12.55 -7.36 -2.08
C ASN A 304 -11.13 -7.61 -1.55
N PHE A 305 -10.90 -8.78 -0.96
CA PHE A 305 -9.61 -9.25 -0.50
C PHE A 305 -8.66 -9.42 -1.70
N ASP A 306 -7.60 -8.61 -1.74
CA ASP A 306 -6.53 -8.80 -2.71
C ASP A 306 -5.26 -9.29 -2.00
N LEU A 307 -4.90 -10.54 -2.25
CA LEU A 307 -3.59 -11.08 -1.87
C LEU A 307 -2.62 -10.89 -3.03
N LYS A 308 -1.88 -9.79 -2.96
CA LYS A 308 -0.86 -9.45 -3.95
C LYS A 308 0.48 -10.07 -3.59
N ILE A 309 1.20 -10.51 -4.61
CA ILE A 309 2.61 -10.88 -4.50
C ILE A 309 3.44 -9.65 -4.87
N GLY A 310 4.26 -9.17 -3.94
CA GLY A 310 5.28 -8.15 -4.21
C GLY A 310 6.69 -8.72 -4.08
N GLU A 311 7.70 -7.90 -4.36
CA GLU A 311 9.13 -8.27 -4.24
C GLU A 311 9.53 -8.70 -2.82
N GLU A 312 8.80 -8.26 -1.79
CA GLU A 312 9.03 -8.59 -0.38
C GLU A 312 8.03 -9.60 0.20
N GLY A 313 7.27 -10.33 -0.63
CA GLY A 313 6.32 -11.36 -0.19
C GLY A 313 4.83 -10.98 -0.35
N PHE A 314 3.96 -11.70 0.36
CA PHE A 314 2.51 -11.56 0.24
C PHE A 314 1.98 -10.37 1.06
N VAL A 315 1.19 -9.52 0.41
CA VAL A 315 0.47 -8.41 1.03
C VAL A 315 -1.02 -8.67 0.87
N PHE A 316 -1.76 -8.57 1.98
CA PHE A 316 -3.22 -8.59 1.92
C PHE A 316 -3.80 -7.21 2.25
N GLU A 317 -4.91 -6.88 1.61
CA GLU A 317 -5.68 -5.66 1.84
C GLU A 317 -7.18 -6.03 1.98
N THR A 318 -7.88 -5.46 2.95
CA THR A 318 -9.33 -5.66 3.14
C THR A 318 -9.99 -4.49 3.87
N VAL A 319 -11.28 -4.29 3.65
CA VAL A 319 -12.11 -3.30 4.37
C VAL A 319 -12.60 -3.91 5.68
N VAL A 320 -12.59 -3.14 6.76
CA VAL A 320 -13.09 -3.50 8.08
C VAL A 320 -14.42 -2.78 8.34
N SER A 321 -15.45 -3.50 8.78
CA SER A 321 -16.79 -2.98 9.08
C SER A 321 -17.43 -3.67 10.28
N LEU A 322 -18.52 -3.12 10.83
CA LEU A 322 -19.37 -3.79 11.84
C LEU A 322 -20.65 -4.36 11.20
N SER A 323 -21.14 -3.70 10.16
CA SER A 323 -22.32 -4.09 9.39
C SER A 323 -22.15 -3.71 7.93
N GLU A 324 -23.12 -4.07 7.08
CA GLU A 324 -23.17 -3.60 5.68
C GLU A 324 -23.31 -2.07 5.56
N LYS A 325 -23.56 -1.37 6.67
CA LYS A 325 -23.77 0.09 6.71
C LYS A 325 -22.86 0.80 7.71
N GLU A 326 -21.90 0.12 8.32
CA GLU A 326 -20.99 0.71 9.30
C GLU A 326 -19.55 0.32 8.98
N TYR A 327 -18.96 1.03 8.02
CA TYR A 327 -17.59 0.81 7.57
C TYR A 327 -16.59 1.63 8.40
N LEU A 328 -15.52 0.98 8.87
CA LEU A 328 -14.57 1.56 9.84
C LEU A 328 -13.24 2.02 9.23
N GLY A 329 -12.71 1.28 8.25
CA GLY A 329 -11.41 1.56 7.62
C GLY A 329 -10.89 0.40 6.78
N GLU A 330 -9.63 0.46 6.34
CA GLU A 330 -8.94 -0.66 5.66
C GLU A 330 -7.75 -1.14 6.45
N LEU A 331 -7.59 -2.46 6.44
CA LEU A 331 -6.45 -3.17 6.99
C LEU A 331 -5.55 -3.63 5.84
N SER A 332 -4.26 -3.34 5.96
CA SER A 332 -3.22 -3.93 5.11
C SER A 332 -2.13 -4.53 5.97
N ALA A 333 -1.72 -5.77 5.68
CA ALA A 333 -0.57 -6.38 6.34
C ALA A 333 0.20 -7.32 5.41
N LYS A 334 1.47 -7.54 5.77
CA LYS A 334 2.34 -8.50 5.09
C LYS A 334 2.38 -9.81 5.85
N LEU A 335 2.38 -10.93 5.15
CA LEU A 335 2.78 -12.18 5.77
C LEU A 335 4.29 -12.12 6.04
N ILE A 336 4.73 -12.58 7.21
CA ILE A 336 6.14 -12.67 7.59
C ILE A 336 6.42 -14.02 8.25
N LEU A 337 7.62 -14.57 8.04
CA LEU A 337 8.09 -15.75 8.77
C LEU A 337 8.92 -15.29 9.97
N LYS A 338 8.50 -15.67 11.17
CA LYS A 338 9.26 -15.40 12.41
C LYS A 338 9.36 -16.68 13.22
N ASP A 339 10.58 -17.08 13.55
CA ASP A 339 10.86 -18.28 14.36
C ASP A 339 10.22 -19.57 13.79
N GLY A 340 10.13 -19.68 12.47
CA GLY A 340 9.54 -20.83 11.77
C GLY A 340 8.00 -20.81 11.69
N VAL A 341 7.35 -19.74 12.14
CA VAL A 341 5.89 -19.58 12.12
C VAL A 341 5.50 -18.39 11.24
N ILE A 342 4.51 -18.59 10.38
CA ILE A 342 3.94 -17.52 9.56
C ILE A 342 3.04 -16.65 10.44
N SER A 343 3.18 -15.33 10.33
CA SER A 343 2.40 -14.33 11.09
C SER A 343 2.15 -13.07 10.26
N LEU A 344 1.31 -12.16 10.77
CA LEU A 344 1.10 -10.84 10.17
C LEU A 344 2.11 -9.83 10.71
N GLY A 345 2.69 -9.04 9.81
CA GLY A 345 3.63 -7.98 10.14
C GLY A 345 3.48 -6.76 9.22
N LYS A 346 4.17 -5.67 9.59
CA LYS A 346 4.10 -4.38 8.88
C LYS A 346 2.64 -3.91 8.68
N THR A 347 1.79 -4.17 9.67
CA THR A 347 0.36 -3.86 9.62
C THR A 347 0.12 -2.36 9.58
N THR A 348 -0.73 -1.92 8.66
CA THR A 348 -1.24 -0.56 8.57
C THR A 348 -2.75 -0.60 8.59
N TYR A 349 -3.35 0.37 9.27
CA TYR A 349 -4.78 0.55 9.30
C TYR A 349 -5.11 2.00 9.00
N SER A 350 -6.04 2.20 8.08
CA SER A 350 -6.44 3.52 7.58
C SER A 350 -7.92 3.68 7.87
N ALA A 351 -8.27 4.44 8.91
CA ALA A 351 -9.66 4.71 9.25
C ALA A 351 -10.35 5.52 8.14
N TYR A 352 -11.64 5.24 7.91
CA TYR A 352 -12.44 6.11 7.06
C TYR A 352 -12.79 7.38 7.82
N VAL A 353 -12.55 8.52 7.19
CA VAL A 353 -12.85 9.84 7.73
C VAL A 353 -13.58 10.60 6.64
N THR A 354 -14.87 10.85 6.81
CA THR A 354 -15.60 11.79 5.94
C THR A 354 -15.32 13.22 6.38
N ALA A 355 -15.75 14.17 5.55
CA ALA A 355 -15.57 15.62 5.71
C ALA A 355 -15.88 16.19 7.09
N ASP A 356 -16.84 15.55 7.74
CA ASP A 356 -17.66 15.98 8.85
C ASP A 356 -17.34 15.20 10.14
N GLN A 357 -16.33 14.32 10.12
CA GLN A 357 -16.10 13.28 11.13
C GLN A 357 -14.88 13.47 12.04
N GLU A 358 -14.16 14.58 11.90
CA GLU A 358 -13.29 15.06 12.99
C GLU A 358 -14.04 16.15 13.76
N ASP A 359 -15.08 15.74 14.51
CA ASP A 359 -15.77 16.66 15.41
C ASP A 359 -14.79 17.12 16.50
N SER A 360 -14.29 18.34 16.29
CA SER A 360 -13.35 19.01 17.18
C SER A 360 -13.92 19.25 18.59
N GLU A 361 -15.26 19.24 18.75
CA GLU A 361 -15.92 19.42 20.05
C GLU A 361 -15.99 18.11 20.85
N LYS A 362 -15.89 16.94 20.20
CA LYS A 362 -16.02 15.60 20.83
C LYS A 362 -14.73 14.80 20.94
N GLY A 363 -13.57 15.45 20.78
CA GLY A 363 -12.27 14.85 21.10
C GLY A 363 -11.77 13.77 20.13
N GLY A 364 -12.15 13.85 18.85
CA GLY A 364 -11.66 12.95 17.80
C GLY A 364 -12.43 11.63 17.66
N LEU A 365 -13.77 11.69 17.78
CA LEU A 365 -14.67 10.56 17.54
C LEU A 365 -14.95 10.40 16.04
N ILE A 366 -14.62 9.23 15.48
CA ILE A 366 -14.81 8.88 14.07
C ILE A 366 -16.24 8.34 13.87
N ILE A 367 -16.94 8.74 12.80
CA ILE A 367 -18.28 8.22 12.49
C ILE A 367 -18.17 7.23 11.32
N PRO A 368 -18.75 6.02 11.39
CA PRO A 368 -18.72 5.07 10.28
C PRO A 368 -19.47 5.58 9.03
N SER A 369 -19.01 5.21 7.83
CA SER A 369 -19.71 5.49 6.58
C SER A 369 -20.95 4.61 6.41
N THR A 370 -22.05 5.16 5.88
CA THR A 370 -23.32 4.44 5.65
C THR A 370 -23.62 4.09 4.19
N ASP A 371 -22.87 4.64 3.24
CA ASP A 371 -23.09 4.41 1.81
C ASP A 371 -22.19 3.30 1.25
N ILE A 372 -22.68 2.62 0.20
CA ILE A 372 -21.91 1.65 -0.59
C ILE A 372 -20.71 2.39 -1.20
N LEU A 373 -19.54 1.82 -1.01
CA LEU A 373 -18.27 2.45 -1.33
C LEU A 373 -17.95 2.19 -2.80
N GLU A 374 -18.50 3.02 -3.66
CA GLU A 374 -18.14 3.07 -5.07
C GLU A 374 -16.95 4.04 -5.22
N ASP A 375 -15.75 3.46 -5.15
CA ASP A 375 -14.44 4.09 -5.36
C ASP A 375 -13.85 4.96 -4.23
N ARG A 376 -12.52 4.84 -4.06
CA ARG A 376 -11.73 5.47 -2.98
C ARG A 376 -10.41 5.99 -3.50
N ILE A 377 -9.87 7.01 -2.84
CA ILE A 377 -8.49 7.45 -3.03
C ILE A 377 -7.67 7.27 -1.74
N ALA A 378 -6.45 6.75 -1.89
CA ALA A 378 -5.47 6.67 -0.82
C ALA A 378 -4.59 7.93 -0.82
N LEU A 379 -4.58 8.65 0.30
CA LEU A 379 -3.79 9.87 0.49
C LEU A 379 -2.85 9.72 1.69
N TRP A 380 -1.71 10.38 1.63
CA TRP A 380 -0.76 10.43 2.75
C TRP A 380 -0.89 11.78 3.46
N GLY A 381 -1.14 11.74 4.77
CA GLY A 381 -1.18 12.93 5.61
C GLY A 381 0.07 13.11 6.47
N HIS A 382 -0.06 13.91 7.53
CA HIS A 382 1.05 14.23 8.42
C HIS A 382 1.52 12.95 9.16
N GLU A 383 2.82 12.81 9.41
CA GLU A 383 3.43 11.61 10.04
C GLU A 383 3.31 10.30 9.23
N ASN A 384 3.20 10.35 7.90
CA ASN A 384 3.01 9.17 7.03
C ASN A 384 1.75 8.35 7.34
N LYS A 385 0.73 8.96 7.93
CA LYS A 385 -0.59 8.33 8.08
C LYS A 385 -1.28 8.26 6.73
N ARG A 386 -1.82 7.10 6.37
CA ARG A 386 -2.59 6.88 5.14
C ARG A 386 -4.08 7.10 5.44
N TYR A 387 -4.74 7.89 4.62
CA TYR A 387 -6.16 8.19 4.65
C TYR A 387 -6.81 7.58 3.42
N LEU A 388 -8.00 6.99 3.60
CA LEU A 388 -8.80 6.49 2.50
C LEU A 388 -10.08 7.28 2.45
N VAL A 389 -10.20 8.08 1.39
CA VAL A 389 -11.30 9.01 1.25
C VAL A 389 -12.27 8.44 0.21
N PRO A 390 -13.55 8.21 0.57
CA PRO A 390 -14.55 7.84 -0.41
C PRO A 390 -14.73 8.98 -1.41
N LEU A 391 -14.95 8.63 -2.66
CA LEU A 391 -15.10 9.62 -3.70
C LEU A 391 -16.58 9.97 -3.93
N SER A 392 -16.91 11.26 -4.03
CA SER A 392 -18.26 11.70 -4.38
C SER A 392 -18.58 11.33 -5.82
N ASN A 393 -19.81 10.87 -6.05
CA ASN A 393 -20.37 10.61 -7.38
C ASN A 393 -21.03 11.86 -7.99
N ASN A 394 -21.14 12.95 -7.23
CA ASN A 394 -21.75 14.21 -7.67
C ASN A 394 -20.73 15.15 -8.34
N ILE A 395 -19.46 14.78 -8.32
CA ILE A 395 -18.37 15.53 -8.97
C ILE A 395 -17.89 14.71 -10.18
N PRO A 396 -17.79 15.32 -11.38
CA PRO A 396 -17.28 14.63 -12.56
C PRO A 396 -15.91 13.99 -12.31
N ARG A 397 -15.79 12.72 -12.68
CA ARG A 397 -14.54 11.96 -12.65
C ARG A 397 -13.57 12.49 -13.69
N LEU A 398 -12.27 12.31 -13.41
CA LEU A 398 -11.20 12.64 -14.35
C LEU A 398 -11.46 12.03 -15.74
N SER A 399 -11.63 12.89 -16.73
CA SER A 399 -11.87 12.58 -18.13
C SER A 399 -10.59 12.49 -18.96
N TYR A 400 -9.50 13.10 -18.47
CA TYR A 400 -8.20 13.12 -19.15
C TYR A 400 -7.52 11.76 -19.14
N GLN A 401 -7.01 11.34 -20.31
CA GLN A 401 -6.24 10.12 -20.46
C GLN A 401 -4.74 10.41 -20.23
N PRO A 402 -4.06 9.71 -19.29
CA PRO A 402 -2.64 9.95 -18.99
C PRO A 402 -1.71 9.92 -20.21
N GLU A 403 -1.97 9.04 -21.18
CA GLU A 403 -1.19 8.89 -22.42
C GLU A 403 -1.28 10.10 -23.36
N ASN A 404 -2.28 10.97 -23.19
CA ASN A 404 -2.47 12.17 -24.00
C ASN A 404 -1.64 13.35 -23.49
N PHE A 405 -1.02 13.25 -22.31
CA PHE A 405 -0.07 14.22 -21.81
C PHE A 405 1.31 13.97 -22.43
N ILE A 406 1.66 14.76 -23.44
CA ILE A 406 2.89 14.62 -24.22
C ILE A 406 3.92 15.69 -23.80
N PRO A 407 5.09 15.28 -23.29
CA PRO A 407 6.20 16.20 -23.09
C PRO A 407 6.71 16.72 -24.44
N SER A 408 6.79 18.05 -24.59
CA SER A 408 7.17 18.73 -25.83
C SER A 408 8.04 19.94 -25.50
N ASN A 409 9.33 19.92 -25.91
CA ASN A 409 10.28 21.03 -25.75
C ASN A 409 10.37 21.61 -24.31
N GLY A 410 10.37 20.75 -23.29
CA GLY A 410 10.42 21.17 -21.89
C GLY A 410 9.08 21.69 -21.35
N LYS A 411 7.99 21.50 -22.09
CA LYS A 411 6.61 21.80 -21.69
C LYS A 411 5.76 20.53 -21.72
N LEU A 412 4.59 20.61 -21.12
CA LEU A 412 3.56 19.58 -21.24
C LEU A 412 2.48 20.05 -22.21
N GLU A 413 2.04 19.17 -23.11
CA GLU A 413 0.91 19.41 -24.01
C GLU A 413 -0.11 18.29 -23.82
N TYR A 414 -1.40 18.61 -23.88
CA TYR A 414 -2.48 17.63 -23.93
C TYR A 414 -2.99 17.52 -25.36
N MET A 415 -2.88 16.32 -25.94
CA MET A 415 -3.20 16.03 -27.33
C MET A 415 -4.37 15.07 -27.42
N GLU A 416 -5.42 15.43 -28.13
CA GLU A 416 -6.58 14.57 -28.34
C GLU A 416 -6.84 14.42 -29.84
N GLN A 417 -6.88 13.17 -30.32
CA GLN A 417 -7.07 12.85 -31.74
C GLN A 417 -6.10 13.59 -32.68
N GLY A 418 -4.88 13.86 -32.22
CA GLY A 418 -3.85 14.59 -32.98
C GLY A 418 -3.99 16.12 -32.95
N VAL A 419 -4.94 16.67 -32.18
CA VAL A 419 -5.15 18.10 -32.00
C VAL A 419 -4.68 18.53 -30.61
N LYS A 420 -3.89 19.60 -30.52
CA LYS A 420 -3.51 20.22 -29.25
C LYS A 420 -4.73 20.85 -28.61
N LYS A 421 -5.11 20.37 -27.42
CA LYS A 421 -6.21 20.90 -26.62
C LYS A 421 -5.74 21.76 -25.45
N SER A 422 -4.50 21.58 -25.01
CA SER A 422 -3.91 22.41 -23.96
C SER A 422 -3.39 23.75 -24.47
N ILE A 423 -3.58 24.79 -23.68
CA ILE A 423 -2.98 26.11 -23.82
C ILE A 423 -1.87 26.23 -22.80
N HIS A 424 -0.69 26.72 -23.19
CA HIS A 424 0.44 26.80 -22.27
C HIS A 424 0.49 28.15 -21.53
N GLY A 425 0.72 28.09 -20.22
CA GLY A 425 0.83 29.27 -19.38
C GLY A 425 1.84 29.12 -18.25
N ILE A 426 1.98 30.20 -17.50
CA ILE A 426 2.81 30.28 -16.29
C ILE A 426 2.02 30.94 -15.17
N ASP A 427 2.46 30.77 -13.94
CA ASP A 427 2.06 31.65 -12.85
C ASP A 427 3.29 32.27 -12.18
N VAL A 428 3.16 33.53 -11.77
CA VAL A 428 4.29 34.34 -11.30
C VAL A 428 3.90 35.27 -10.18
N SER A 429 4.89 35.59 -9.35
CA SER A 429 4.78 36.54 -8.25
C SER A 429 6.06 37.37 -8.11
N LYS A 430 6.22 38.10 -7.00
CA LYS A 430 7.49 38.76 -6.65
C LYS A 430 8.71 37.83 -6.70
N TYR A 431 8.53 36.51 -6.55
CA TYR A 431 9.65 35.55 -6.52
C TYR A 431 10.35 35.39 -7.87
N GLN A 432 9.67 35.66 -8.98
CA GLN A 432 10.27 35.64 -10.32
C GLN A 432 10.99 36.95 -10.68
N GLY A 433 10.85 38.00 -9.86
CA GLY A 433 11.54 39.27 -10.03
C GLY A 433 11.18 39.99 -11.33
N ASP A 434 12.19 40.59 -11.98
CA ASP A 434 12.00 41.32 -13.23
C ASP A 434 11.86 40.37 -14.43
N ILE A 435 10.71 40.45 -15.11
CA ILE A 435 10.35 39.58 -16.25
C ILE A 435 10.45 40.35 -17.58
N ASP A 436 11.14 39.76 -18.56
CA ASP A 436 11.11 40.18 -19.96
C ASP A 436 9.90 39.54 -20.67
N TRP A 437 8.74 40.17 -20.53
CA TRP A 437 7.46 39.65 -21.04
C TRP A 437 7.42 39.44 -22.56
N LYS A 438 8.27 40.16 -23.31
CA LYS A 438 8.37 39.95 -24.76
C LYS A 438 9.00 38.58 -25.05
N LYS A 439 10.09 38.23 -24.36
CA LYS A 439 10.69 36.89 -24.47
C LYS A 439 9.77 35.80 -23.95
N VAL A 440 9.02 36.07 -22.88
CA VAL A 440 8.00 35.13 -22.38
C VAL A 440 6.98 34.83 -23.47
N LYS A 441 6.41 35.85 -24.13
CA LYS A 441 5.49 35.65 -25.26
C LYS A 441 6.14 34.92 -26.43
N GLU A 442 7.35 35.32 -26.82
CA GLU A 442 8.12 34.70 -27.92
C GLU A 442 8.46 33.23 -27.62
N SER A 443 8.52 32.83 -26.34
CA SER A 443 8.70 31.44 -25.93
C SER A 443 7.44 30.57 -26.09
N GLY A 444 6.29 31.16 -26.44
CA GLY A 444 5.02 30.46 -26.61
C GLY A 444 4.19 30.34 -25.33
N VAL A 445 4.38 31.24 -24.37
CA VAL A 445 3.44 31.41 -23.24
C VAL A 445 2.22 32.19 -23.74
N GLU A 446 1.04 31.63 -23.55
CA GLU A 446 -0.22 32.16 -24.08
C GLU A 446 -1.00 32.91 -23.00
N PHE A 447 -0.97 32.42 -21.75
CA PHE A 447 -1.53 33.09 -20.58
C PHE A 447 -0.55 33.14 -19.38
N ALA A 448 -0.83 34.04 -18.44
CA ALA A 448 -0.15 34.09 -17.15
C ALA A 448 -1.15 34.35 -16.02
N ILE A 449 -1.05 33.58 -14.93
CA ILE A 449 -1.77 33.87 -13.68
C ILE A 449 -0.82 34.63 -12.75
N LEU A 450 -1.20 35.87 -12.40
CA LEU A 450 -0.33 36.75 -11.62
C LEU A 450 -0.77 36.76 -10.16
N ARG A 451 0.16 36.62 -9.20
CA ARG A 451 -0.19 36.93 -7.82
C ARG A 451 -0.55 38.39 -7.72
N LEU A 452 -1.79 38.69 -7.36
CA LEU A 452 -2.23 40.04 -7.09
C LEU A 452 -1.86 40.45 -5.67
N GLY A 453 -2.08 39.55 -4.72
CA GLY A 453 -1.84 39.80 -3.32
C GLY A 453 -1.97 38.55 -2.48
N PHE A 454 -1.90 38.74 -1.17
CA PHE A 454 -2.06 37.69 -0.19
C PHE A 454 -2.58 38.27 1.13
N ARG A 455 -3.21 37.42 1.93
CA ARG A 455 -3.47 37.72 3.34
C ARG A 455 -2.36 37.14 4.21
N GLY A 456 -1.81 37.95 5.11
CA GLY A 456 -0.67 37.57 5.96
C GLY A 456 -1.00 36.44 6.95
N PHE A 457 -0.02 35.58 7.24
CA PHE A 457 -0.18 34.38 8.08
C PHE A 457 -0.54 34.65 9.55
N ASN A 458 -0.17 35.83 10.08
CA ASN A 458 -0.32 36.17 11.51
C ASN A 458 -1.47 37.15 11.72
N GLU A 459 -1.23 38.43 11.41
CA GLU A 459 -2.18 39.54 11.65
C GLU A 459 -3.31 39.60 10.61
N GLY A 460 -3.29 38.73 9.58
CA GLY A 460 -4.32 38.72 8.54
C GLY A 460 -4.32 39.99 7.67
N THR A 461 -3.19 40.68 7.52
CA THR A 461 -3.09 41.90 6.70
C THR A 461 -3.23 41.60 5.22
N LEU A 462 -4.00 42.41 4.50
CA LEU A 462 -4.08 42.37 3.04
C LEU A 462 -2.85 43.08 2.44
N GLU A 463 -2.09 42.37 1.62
CA GLU A 463 -0.89 42.89 0.98
C GLU A 463 -0.95 42.68 -0.53
N ILE A 464 -0.60 43.72 -1.28
CA ILE A 464 -0.39 43.63 -2.73
C ILE A 464 0.97 43.00 -3.02
N ASP A 465 1.05 42.14 -4.03
CA ASP A 465 2.34 41.69 -4.54
C ASP A 465 3.07 42.89 -5.18
N PRO A 466 4.31 43.20 -4.74
CA PRO A 466 5.01 44.40 -5.21
C PRO A 466 5.34 44.38 -6.71
N TYR A 467 5.25 43.22 -7.37
CA TYR A 467 5.44 43.07 -8.81
C TYR A 467 4.14 43.01 -9.61
N PHE A 468 2.96 43.00 -8.96
CA PHE A 468 1.67 42.84 -9.63
C PHE A 468 1.47 43.85 -10.76
N VAL A 469 1.57 45.16 -10.46
CA VAL A 469 1.36 46.24 -11.46
C VAL A 469 2.33 46.09 -12.65
N LYS A 470 3.61 45.83 -12.37
CA LYS A 470 4.62 45.64 -13.41
C LYS A 470 4.32 44.41 -14.28
N ASN A 471 3.85 43.34 -13.66
CA ASN A 471 3.54 42.09 -14.35
C ASN A 471 2.28 42.21 -15.20
N VAL A 472 1.19 42.79 -14.68
CA VAL A 472 -0.06 42.95 -15.45
C VAL A 472 0.14 43.89 -16.64
N GLU A 473 0.85 45.00 -16.47
CA GLU A 473 1.17 45.92 -17.58
C GLU A 473 2.10 45.26 -18.61
N GLY A 474 3.14 44.57 -18.14
CA GLY A 474 4.12 43.90 -18.98
C GLY A 474 3.52 42.75 -19.81
N ALA A 475 2.76 41.88 -19.16
CA ALA A 475 2.07 40.74 -19.80
C ALA A 475 1.04 41.23 -20.82
N THR A 476 0.18 42.18 -20.43
CA THR A 476 -0.85 42.76 -21.30
C THR A 476 -0.22 43.40 -22.53
N LYS A 477 0.84 44.20 -22.36
CA LYS A 477 1.55 44.85 -23.46
C LYS A 477 2.23 43.85 -24.40
N ALA A 478 2.68 42.71 -23.89
CA ALA A 478 3.25 41.64 -24.69
C ALA A 478 2.20 40.75 -25.39
N GLY A 479 0.90 40.94 -25.10
CA GLY A 479 -0.19 40.12 -25.64
C GLY A 479 -0.29 38.75 -24.99
N VAL A 480 0.12 38.61 -23.74
CA VAL A 480 -0.14 37.42 -22.90
C VAL A 480 -1.47 37.65 -22.17
N SER A 481 -2.39 36.69 -22.24
CA SER A 481 -3.67 36.76 -21.53
C SER A 481 -3.45 36.69 -20.02
N VAL A 482 -4.18 37.48 -19.23
CA VAL A 482 -3.91 37.64 -17.80
C VAL A 482 -5.07 37.14 -16.94
N GLY A 483 -4.75 36.28 -15.99
CA GLY A 483 -5.57 35.95 -14.82
C GLY A 483 -4.84 36.38 -13.56
N VAL A 484 -5.51 36.31 -12.41
CA VAL A 484 -4.91 36.69 -11.12
C VAL A 484 -5.24 35.67 -10.05
N TYR A 485 -4.34 35.48 -9.09
CA TYR A 485 -4.64 34.71 -7.89
C TYR A 485 -4.39 35.54 -6.63
N PHE A 486 -5.11 35.17 -5.57
CA PHE A 486 -4.92 35.73 -4.24
C PHE A 486 -4.69 34.60 -3.24
N PHE A 487 -3.50 34.61 -2.63
CA PHE A 487 -3.14 33.61 -1.63
C PHE A 487 -3.89 33.92 -0.33
N SER A 488 -4.90 33.12 -0.02
CA SER A 488 -5.82 33.39 1.07
C SER A 488 -5.29 32.88 2.41
N GLN A 489 -5.55 33.67 3.45
CA GLN A 489 -5.44 33.28 4.86
C GLN A 489 -6.68 33.78 5.63
N ALA A 490 -7.81 33.87 4.94
CA ALA A 490 -9.08 34.22 5.54
C ALA A 490 -9.48 33.14 6.56
N VAL A 491 -9.92 33.57 7.73
CA VAL A 491 -10.45 32.69 8.79
C VAL A 491 -11.93 32.94 9.08
N THR A 492 -12.54 33.90 8.36
CA THR A 492 -13.98 34.22 8.42
C THR A 492 -14.53 34.54 7.04
N LEU A 493 -15.85 34.46 6.88
CA LEU A 493 -16.54 34.86 5.64
C LEU A 493 -16.41 36.37 5.37
N GLU A 494 -16.30 37.19 6.41
CA GLU A 494 -16.05 38.64 6.28
C GLU A 494 -14.67 38.89 5.66
N GLU A 495 -13.64 38.20 6.15
CA GLU A 495 -12.29 38.29 5.57
C GLU A 495 -12.24 37.78 4.11
N ALA A 496 -13.04 36.78 3.75
CA ALA A 496 -13.17 36.30 2.37
C ALA A 496 -13.76 37.39 1.45
N ASN A 497 -14.77 38.11 1.93
CA ASN A 497 -15.35 39.25 1.22
C ASN A 497 -14.34 40.40 1.09
N GLU A 498 -13.58 40.71 2.15
CA GLU A 498 -12.52 41.71 2.11
C GLU A 498 -11.45 41.37 1.06
N GLU A 499 -11.04 40.09 0.97
CA GLU A 499 -10.08 39.63 -0.04
C GLU A 499 -10.63 39.82 -1.46
N ALA A 500 -11.88 39.43 -1.69
CA ALA A 500 -12.53 39.62 -2.98
C ALA A 500 -12.69 41.11 -3.35
N GLU A 501 -13.12 41.97 -2.42
CA GLU A 501 -13.26 43.41 -2.64
C GLU A 501 -11.90 44.08 -2.93
N PHE A 502 -10.85 43.66 -2.22
CA PHE A 502 -9.49 44.13 -2.44
C PHE A 502 -8.99 43.79 -3.85
N ILE A 503 -9.25 42.58 -4.33
CA ILE A 503 -8.92 42.16 -5.69
C ILE A 503 -9.68 42.97 -6.72
N LEU A 504 -11.01 43.06 -6.58
CA LEU A 504 -11.89 43.75 -7.54
C LEU A 504 -11.50 45.22 -7.71
N GLU A 505 -11.14 45.90 -6.63
CA GLU A 505 -10.67 47.28 -6.68
C GLU A 505 -9.34 47.43 -7.43
N LEU A 506 -8.44 46.45 -7.32
CA LEU A 506 -7.13 46.47 -7.97
C LEU A 506 -7.14 46.04 -9.43
N ILE A 507 -8.11 45.21 -9.84
CA ILE A 507 -8.19 44.71 -11.23
C ILE A 507 -9.10 45.53 -12.15
N LYS A 508 -9.94 46.43 -11.62
CA LYS A 508 -10.96 47.16 -12.39
C LYS A 508 -10.42 47.94 -13.60
N ASP A 509 -9.17 48.38 -13.54
CA ASP A 509 -8.51 49.16 -14.59
C ASP A 509 -7.73 48.29 -15.59
N TYR A 510 -7.73 46.96 -15.40
CA TYR A 510 -6.99 46.00 -16.22
C TYR A 510 -7.91 45.04 -16.94
N LYS A 511 -7.50 44.61 -18.14
CA LYS A 511 -8.19 43.54 -18.87
C LYS A 511 -7.77 42.19 -18.29
N ILE A 512 -8.57 41.67 -17.37
CA ILE A 512 -8.43 40.31 -16.84
C ILE A 512 -9.26 39.37 -17.72
N SER A 513 -8.59 38.52 -18.49
CA SER A 513 -9.21 37.62 -19.48
C SER A 513 -9.10 36.14 -19.10
N TYR A 514 -8.43 35.84 -18.00
CA TYR A 514 -8.36 34.51 -17.37
C TYR A 514 -8.92 34.62 -15.94
N PRO A 515 -9.18 33.49 -15.25
CA PRO A 515 -9.89 33.48 -13.98
C PRO A 515 -9.25 34.33 -12.86
N VAL A 516 -10.10 34.73 -11.91
CA VAL A 516 -9.70 35.27 -10.61
C VAL A 516 -9.75 34.13 -9.59
N ILE A 517 -8.57 33.75 -9.10
CA ILE A 517 -8.37 32.48 -8.41
C ILE A 517 -8.26 32.67 -6.90
N PHE A 518 -9.04 31.86 -6.18
CA PHE A 518 -8.87 31.65 -4.75
C PHE A 518 -7.78 30.59 -4.53
N ASP A 519 -6.60 31.03 -4.09
CA ASP A 519 -5.48 30.15 -3.77
C ASP A 519 -5.55 29.79 -2.29
N THR A 520 -5.85 28.50 -2.04
CA THR A 520 -5.99 27.95 -0.69
C THR A 520 -5.10 26.73 -0.51
N GLU A 521 -4.22 26.81 0.48
CA GLU A 521 -3.18 25.81 0.70
C GLU A 521 -2.88 25.59 2.17
N TYR A 522 -2.29 24.43 2.46
CA TYR A 522 -1.67 24.17 3.75
C TYR A 522 -0.28 24.78 3.80
N VAL A 523 -0.04 25.69 4.74
CA VAL A 523 1.27 26.32 4.93
C VAL A 523 2.13 25.46 5.85
N THR A 524 3.25 24.94 5.34
CA THR A 524 4.17 24.08 6.12
C THR A 524 5.29 24.83 6.81
N THR A 525 5.60 26.04 6.36
CA THR A 525 6.78 26.82 6.81
C THR A 525 6.52 27.64 8.07
N TYR A 526 5.25 27.88 8.41
CA TYR A 526 4.81 28.68 9.56
C TYR A 526 3.53 28.10 10.15
N ASP A 527 3.22 28.42 11.41
CA ASP A 527 1.89 28.15 11.99
C ASP A 527 0.89 29.19 11.47
N ALA A 528 0.45 29.01 10.22
CA ALA A 528 -0.41 29.97 9.54
C ALA A 528 -1.85 29.89 10.05
N ARG A 529 -2.50 31.05 10.20
CA ARG A 529 -3.84 31.18 10.80
C ARG A 529 -4.93 30.34 10.14
N ALA A 530 -4.85 30.08 8.82
CA ALA A 530 -5.84 29.29 8.10
C ALA A 530 -5.62 27.76 8.17
N ASN A 531 -4.47 27.29 8.68
CA ASN A 531 -4.13 25.86 8.70
C ASN A 531 -5.09 25.02 9.54
N LYS A 532 -5.61 25.59 10.63
CA LYS A 532 -6.43 24.89 11.65
C LYS A 532 -7.94 25.09 11.48
N LEU A 533 -8.37 25.67 10.36
CA LEU A 533 -9.79 25.85 10.08
C LEU A 533 -10.47 24.49 9.89
N ALA A 534 -11.68 24.37 10.42
CA ALA A 534 -12.57 23.26 10.12
C ALA A 534 -12.86 23.22 8.61
N ARG A 535 -12.97 22.02 8.03
CA ARG A 535 -13.22 21.83 6.58
C ARG A 535 -14.45 22.60 6.09
N GLN A 536 -15.56 22.56 6.82
CA GLN A 536 -16.77 23.28 6.43
C GLN A 536 -16.54 24.80 6.41
N LEU A 537 -15.92 25.37 7.44
CA LEU A 537 -15.63 26.82 7.47
C LEU A 537 -14.71 27.23 6.32
N ARG A 538 -13.70 26.41 5.98
CA ARG A 538 -12.84 26.66 4.81
C ARG A 538 -13.64 26.64 3.51
N THR A 539 -14.57 25.70 3.38
CA THR A 539 -15.49 25.58 2.23
C THR A 539 -16.37 26.82 2.09
N ASP A 540 -16.97 27.27 3.20
CA ASP A 540 -17.82 28.47 3.22
C ASP A 540 -17.03 29.74 2.86
N ILE A 541 -15.79 29.85 3.33
CA ILE A 541 -14.86 30.94 2.98
C ILE A 541 -14.54 30.93 1.48
N THR A 542 -14.15 29.78 0.94
CA THR A 542 -13.89 29.62 -0.50
C THR A 542 -15.12 29.99 -1.32
N LYS A 543 -16.29 29.47 -0.96
CA LYS A 543 -17.55 29.77 -1.64
C LYS A 543 -17.88 31.25 -1.59
N THR A 544 -17.77 31.89 -0.42
CA THR A 544 -18.03 33.32 -0.24
C THR A 544 -17.16 34.18 -1.16
N PHE A 545 -15.87 33.85 -1.28
CA PHE A 545 -14.97 34.52 -2.20
C PHE A 545 -15.42 34.33 -3.66
N CYS A 546 -15.65 33.08 -4.08
CA CYS A 546 -16.02 32.76 -5.45
C CYS A 546 -17.34 33.40 -5.87
N GLU A 547 -18.37 33.37 -5.02
CA GLU A 547 -19.67 34.03 -5.26
C GLU A 547 -19.51 35.55 -5.47
N LYS A 548 -18.66 36.20 -4.68
CA LYS A 548 -18.40 37.64 -4.79
C LYS A 548 -17.70 37.99 -6.11
N ILE A 549 -16.70 37.20 -6.51
CA ILE A 549 -16.00 37.35 -7.79
C ILE A 549 -16.96 37.13 -8.96
N GLN A 550 -17.78 36.09 -8.92
CA GLN A 550 -18.77 35.78 -9.95
C GLN A 550 -19.82 36.89 -10.09
N THR A 551 -20.32 37.40 -8.96
CA THR A 551 -21.28 38.51 -8.92
C THR A 551 -20.72 39.79 -9.54
N ALA A 552 -19.41 40.01 -9.43
CA ALA A 552 -18.72 41.13 -10.05
C ALA A 552 -18.46 40.95 -11.55
N GLY A 553 -18.83 39.80 -12.14
CA GLY A 553 -18.71 39.51 -13.56
C GLY A 553 -17.36 38.91 -13.98
N TYR A 554 -16.55 38.48 -13.03
CA TYR A 554 -15.31 37.74 -13.29
C TYR A 554 -15.53 36.24 -13.12
N HIS A 555 -14.68 35.42 -13.75
CA HIS A 555 -14.74 33.97 -13.61
C HIS A 555 -13.97 33.52 -12.37
N PRO A 556 -14.63 33.01 -11.31
CA PRO A 556 -13.92 32.45 -10.16
C PRO A 556 -13.31 31.09 -10.49
N MET A 557 -12.21 30.76 -9.84
CA MET A 557 -11.57 29.44 -9.92
C MET A 557 -10.88 29.13 -8.59
N ILE A 558 -10.74 27.85 -8.25
CA ILE A 558 -10.12 27.42 -7.00
C ILE A 558 -8.79 26.74 -7.31
N TYR A 559 -7.71 27.22 -6.68
CA TYR A 559 -6.41 26.55 -6.74
C TYR A 559 -6.15 25.76 -5.47
N ALA A 560 -5.78 24.48 -5.63
CA ALA A 560 -5.18 23.67 -4.58
C ALA A 560 -4.56 22.35 -5.10
N ASN A 561 -3.88 21.62 -4.22
CA ASN A 561 -3.38 20.27 -4.50
C ASN A 561 -4.37 19.15 -4.12
N THR A 562 -4.07 17.90 -4.48
CA THR A 562 -4.92 16.71 -4.23
C THR A 562 -5.39 16.62 -2.79
N LYS A 563 -4.47 16.77 -1.84
CA LYS A 563 -4.78 16.60 -0.42
C LYS A 563 -5.76 17.68 0.04
N TRP A 564 -5.53 18.92 -0.39
CA TRP A 564 -6.38 20.03 0.00
C TRP A 564 -7.75 19.96 -0.66
N MET A 565 -7.82 19.59 -1.93
CA MET A 565 -9.08 19.38 -2.66
C MET A 565 -9.92 18.22 -2.09
N VAL A 566 -9.28 17.12 -1.68
CA VAL A 566 -10.02 15.93 -1.22
C VAL A 566 -10.31 15.96 0.30
N MET A 567 -9.42 16.51 1.11
CA MET A 567 -9.53 16.51 2.58
C MET A 567 -9.71 17.90 3.18
N GLY A 568 -9.21 18.95 2.52
CA GLY A 568 -9.15 20.30 3.07
C GLY A 568 -10.44 21.10 2.88
N ILE A 569 -11.16 20.87 1.78
CA ILE A 569 -12.41 21.55 1.41
C ILE A 569 -13.45 20.53 0.97
N ASP A 570 -14.73 20.92 1.02
CA ASP A 570 -15.80 20.13 0.43
C ASP A 570 -16.05 20.51 -1.03
N LEU A 571 -15.40 19.78 -1.95
CA LEU A 571 -15.51 20.03 -3.38
C LEU A 571 -16.93 19.86 -3.92
N GLU A 572 -17.79 19.06 -3.29
CA GLU A 572 -19.15 18.87 -3.78
C GLU A 572 -19.97 20.17 -3.64
N GLN A 573 -19.76 20.92 -2.56
CA GLN A 573 -20.36 22.25 -2.37
C GLN A 573 -19.76 23.34 -3.28
N LEU A 574 -18.66 23.03 -3.96
CA LEU A 574 -17.87 23.92 -4.80
C LEU A 574 -17.85 23.47 -6.26
N SER A 575 -18.65 22.48 -6.65
CA SER A 575 -18.60 21.81 -7.96
C SER A 575 -18.99 22.70 -9.14
N GLU A 576 -19.53 23.89 -8.88
CA GLU A 576 -19.85 24.91 -9.89
C GLU A 576 -18.63 25.75 -10.31
N TYR A 577 -17.53 25.69 -9.56
CA TYR A 577 -16.33 26.47 -9.82
C TYR A 577 -15.26 25.62 -10.50
N ASP A 578 -14.58 26.21 -11.48
CA ASP A 578 -13.47 25.55 -12.15
C ASP A 578 -12.28 25.35 -11.21
N LEU A 579 -11.52 24.29 -11.46
CA LEU A 579 -10.38 23.91 -10.63
C LEU A 579 -9.05 24.15 -11.36
N TRP A 580 -8.12 24.80 -10.66
CA TRP A 580 -6.70 24.83 -10.99
C TRP A 580 -5.96 23.87 -10.06
N PHE A 581 -5.63 22.71 -10.59
CA PHE A 581 -5.06 21.61 -9.85
C PHE A 581 -3.53 21.63 -9.86
N ALA A 582 -2.89 21.42 -8.71
CA ALA A 582 -1.43 21.35 -8.58
C ALA A 582 -0.92 19.93 -8.29
N TYR A 583 -0.05 19.42 -9.15
CA TYR A 583 0.66 18.16 -8.95
C TYR A 583 1.92 18.04 -9.82
N TYR A 584 3.04 17.67 -9.22
CA TYR A 584 4.36 17.68 -9.87
C TYR A 584 4.95 16.27 -10.08
N GLY A 585 4.14 15.23 -9.90
CA GLY A 585 4.54 13.84 -10.10
C GLY A 585 4.22 13.32 -11.49
N ASN A 586 4.71 12.12 -11.80
CA ASN A 586 4.51 11.49 -13.11
C ASN A 586 3.14 10.80 -13.26
N ASN A 587 2.50 10.45 -12.15
CA ASN A 587 1.24 9.70 -12.15
C ASN A 587 0.12 10.59 -11.61
N LEU A 588 -0.73 11.12 -12.48
CA LEU A 588 -1.89 11.93 -12.07
C LEU A 588 -2.84 11.05 -11.23
N THR A 589 -2.95 11.34 -9.94
CA THR A 589 -3.74 10.54 -8.97
C THR A 589 -4.98 11.26 -8.48
N PHE A 590 -5.21 12.49 -8.93
CA PHE A 590 -6.41 13.24 -8.55
C PHE A 590 -7.65 12.67 -9.27
N PRO A 591 -8.75 12.40 -8.56
CA PRO A 591 -9.84 11.56 -9.08
C PRO A 591 -10.94 12.34 -9.83
N TYR A 592 -10.90 13.68 -9.80
CA TYR A 592 -11.92 14.54 -10.39
C TYR A 592 -11.36 15.35 -11.56
N ASP A 593 -12.24 15.84 -12.42
CA ASP A 593 -11.89 16.76 -13.51
C ASP A 593 -11.39 18.12 -13.00
N PHE A 594 -10.55 18.78 -13.81
CA PHE A 594 -9.99 20.12 -13.53
C PHE A 594 -9.70 20.88 -14.83
N GLN A 595 -9.84 22.21 -14.84
CA GLN A 595 -9.74 23.03 -16.05
C GLN A 595 -8.35 23.64 -16.27
N MET A 596 -7.53 23.68 -15.23
CA MET A 596 -6.14 24.12 -15.31
C MET A 596 -5.25 23.20 -14.48
N TYR A 597 -4.02 22.96 -14.94
CA TYR A 597 -3.07 22.05 -14.32
C TYR A 597 -1.70 22.70 -14.18
N GLN A 598 -1.26 22.90 -12.93
CA GLN A 598 0.12 23.25 -12.60
C GLN A 598 0.93 21.97 -12.47
N TYR A 599 1.76 21.71 -13.48
CA TYR A 599 2.46 20.43 -13.62
C TYR A 599 3.95 20.50 -13.23
N SER A 600 4.48 21.68 -12.94
CA SER A 600 5.87 21.86 -12.50
C SER A 600 6.04 23.16 -11.72
N ASP A 601 6.86 23.11 -10.67
CA ASP A 601 7.34 24.24 -9.88
C ASP A 601 8.80 24.65 -10.21
N SER A 602 9.39 23.97 -11.19
CA SER A 602 10.82 24.05 -11.51
C SER A 602 11.08 24.30 -12.99
N GLY A 603 10.12 24.94 -13.67
CA GLY A 603 10.20 25.27 -15.09
C GLY A 603 11.27 26.31 -15.40
N THR A 604 11.63 26.43 -16.67
CA THR A 604 12.52 27.47 -17.18
C THR A 604 11.93 28.11 -18.42
N ILE A 605 11.66 29.42 -18.37
CA ILE A 605 11.09 30.19 -19.48
C ILE A 605 12.03 31.34 -19.85
N PRO A 606 12.39 31.48 -21.15
CA PRO A 606 13.13 32.64 -21.63
C PRO A 606 12.47 33.96 -21.22
N GLY A 607 13.23 34.80 -20.53
CA GLY A 607 12.75 36.08 -20.00
C GLY A 607 12.50 36.11 -18.50
N ILE A 608 12.53 34.94 -17.84
CA ILE A 608 12.45 34.81 -16.38
C ILE A 608 13.78 34.25 -15.86
N LYS A 609 14.26 34.76 -14.72
CA LYS A 609 15.47 34.25 -14.06
C LYS A 609 15.07 33.23 -13.00
N GLY A 610 15.66 32.05 -13.06
CA GLY A 610 15.38 30.97 -12.09
C GLY A 610 14.13 30.17 -12.46
N ASN A 611 13.57 29.51 -11.45
CA ASN A 611 12.43 28.62 -11.61
C ASN A 611 11.12 29.40 -11.79
N VAL A 612 10.23 28.84 -12.59
CA VAL A 612 8.86 29.33 -12.78
C VAL A 612 7.89 28.18 -12.84
N ASP A 613 6.71 28.40 -12.27
CA ASP A 613 5.63 27.44 -12.26
C ASP A 613 5.01 27.33 -13.67
N LEU A 614 4.84 26.11 -14.15
CA LEU A 614 4.35 25.82 -15.50
C LEU A 614 2.95 25.24 -15.48
N ASN A 615 2.10 25.78 -16.35
CA ASN A 615 0.69 25.45 -16.40
C ASN A 615 0.25 25.05 -17.80
N ILE A 616 -0.77 24.22 -17.84
CA ILE A 616 -1.65 24.12 -19.00
C ILE A 616 -3.09 24.42 -18.59
N SER A 617 -3.84 25.03 -19.50
CA SER A 617 -5.31 25.14 -19.38
C SER A 617 -5.99 24.38 -20.51
N PHE A 618 -7.10 23.73 -20.19
CA PHE A 618 -7.93 23.03 -21.16
C PHE A 618 -9.07 23.91 -21.70
N ILE A 619 -9.21 25.13 -21.18
CA ILE A 619 -10.21 26.12 -21.56
C ILE A 619 -9.51 27.40 -22.01
N ASP A 620 -9.90 27.94 -23.17
CA ASP A 620 -9.47 29.27 -23.60
C ASP A 620 -10.37 30.35 -22.99
N TYR A 621 -10.11 30.74 -21.74
CA TYR A 621 -10.88 31.80 -21.08
C TYR A 621 -10.81 33.16 -21.79
N ALA A 622 -9.79 33.39 -22.62
CA ALA A 622 -9.71 34.62 -23.40
C ALA A 622 -10.69 34.62 -24.59
N ASN A 623 -11.20 33.45 -25.00
CA ASN A 623 -12.15 33.26 -26.09
C ASN A 623 -13.27 32.26 -25.70
N PRO A 624 -14.24 32.66 -24.86
CA PRO A 624 -15.30 31.77 -24.37
C PRO A 624 -16.19 31.16 -25.46
N ALA A 625 -16.20 31.73 -26.67
CA ALA A 625 -16.95 31.17 -27.81
C ALA A 625 -16.29 29.92 -28.42
N LEU A 626 -15.07 29.56 -27.98
CA LEU A 626 -14.32 28.39 -28.45
C LEU A 626 -14.21 27.29 -27.36
N SER A 627 -14.83 27.48 -26.20
CA SER A 627 -14.76 26.58 -25.05
C SER A 627 -15.95 25.62 -24.91
N ASP A 628 -16.97 25.74 -25.77
CA ASP A 628 -18.02 24.73 -26.00
C ASP A 628 -17.57 23.71 -27.05
#